data_AF-A0AAP1VD86-F1
#
_entry.id   AF-A0AAP1VD86-F1
#
_cell.length_a   1.000
_cell.length_b   1.000
_cell.length_c   1.000
_cell.angle_alpha   90.00
_cell.angle_beta   90.00
_cell.angle_gamma   90.00
#
_symmetry.space_group_name_H-M   'P 1'
#
loop_
_entity.id
_entity.type
_entity.pdbx_description
1 polymer ?
#
loop_
_entity_poly.entity_id
_entity_poly.type
_entity_poly.pdbx_seq_one_letter_code
_entity_poly.pdbx_strand_id
1 'polypeptide(L)'
;MGRDATLANIVFTSAVFFTEIDFTERSLEWEPWQVVNKTDLLRNPVSSIVTRILEAEHTRLRNTAATRTWYSPRSRPNRRQVESIVSVLRPDFEYAAIGNDKDELVERSIRKFTEEQFHALDMLEDNRRILFKGPAGTGKTLLAIEAARRVVRSGRRVMLLCHNSLLGNWLKGQTESIAAEAQAAETSMSVGTVSSLLLRIAGIEVPIEAGKEFWSSELPERALNALLRDDSQFKPFDMLILDEAQDLMTEEILDVLELIIAGGLAGGRWAMFGDFERQAIYANSNAQPGLERLKSRSGQGFTTCPIRINCRNTRNIADAVTLTSGLTPGYSRVLQSEEGVDVAPIFYRNQADQDLKLADSLRQLSRRYGPDGIVVLSMRTDAAACAARLKGVVDKVPVLPFGKTSNSAQAIVHYGSVYAYKGMESPVVILTDVEELDCDQAAALLYVGMTRARLALHMLMNERLRSVYGRLLIQGLKAQREGSA
;
A
#
# COMPACT_ATOMS: atom_id res chain seq x y z
N MET A 1 11.30 3.04 -32.37
CA MET A 1 10.54 1.80 -32.63
C MET A 1 10.69 1.38 -34.11
N GLY A 2 11.92 1.13 -34.56
CA GLY A 2 12.21 0.91 -35.99
C GLY A 2 12.99 -0.37 -36.30
N ARG A 3 13.09 -1.32 -35.37
CA ARG A 3 13.99 -2.49 -35.50
C ARG A 3 13.49 -3.79 -34.89
N ASP A 4 12.19 -3.97 -34.66
CA ASP A 4 11.69 -5.34 -34.45
C ASP A 4 11.25 -5.92 -35.80
N ALA A 5 12.16 -6.64 -36.44
CA ALA A 5 11.92 -7.29 -37.72
C ALA A 5 10.79 -8.34 -37.66
N THR A 6 10.40 -8.79 -36.46
CA THR A 6 9.36 -9.81 -36.30
C THR A 6 7.95 -9.25 -36.52
N LEU A 7 7.73 -7.95 -36.37
CA LEU A 7 6.42 -7.32 -36.57
C LEU A 7 6.17 -6.86 -38.02
N ALA A 8 7.18 -6.98 -38.89
CA ALA A 8 7.16 -6.42 -40.25
C ALA A 8 6.04 -6.96 -41.16
N ASN A 9 5.54 -8.17 -40.87
CA ASN A 9 4.52 -8.84 -41.69
C ASN A 9 3.10 -8.75 -41.10
N ILE A 10 2.93 -8.09 -39.95
CA ILE A 10 1.65 -7.98 -39.26
C ILE A 10 0.78 -6.93 -39.95
N VAL A 11 -0.46 -7.29 -40.22
CA VAL A 11 -1.45 -6.36 -40.79
C VAL A 11 -1.95 -5.40 -39.72
N PHE A 12 -1.91 -4.11 -40.03
CA PHE A 12 -2.55 -3.06 -39.25
C PHE A 12 -3.79 -2.56 -39.98
N THR A 13 -4.86 -2.30 -39.23
CA THR A 13 -6.07 -1.67 -39.74
C THR A 13 -6.60 -0.68 -38.72
N SER A 14 -7.51 0.18 -39.14
CA SER A 14 -8.13 1.21 -38.32
C SER A 14 -9.64 1.15 -38.43
N ALA A 15 -10.31 1.53 -37.35
CA ALA A 15 -11.75 1.75 -37.31
C ALA A 15 -12.05 2.93 -36.38
N VAL A 16 -13.17 3.60 -36.63
CA VAL A 16 -13.62 4.77 -35.86
C VAL A 16 -14.90 4.40 -35.13
N PHE A 17 -14.95 4.72 -33.83
CA PHE A 17 -16.06 4.43 -32.95
C PHE A 17 -16.76 5.74 -32.59
N PHE A 18 -17.97 5.93 -33.11
CA PHE A 18 -18.84 7.02 -32.73
C PHE A 18 -19.69 6.57 -31.54
N THR A 19 -19.32 7.04 -30.34
CA THR A 19 -19.98 6.62 -29.09
C THR A 19 -21.31 7.32 -28.86
N GLU A 20 -21.51 8.50 -29.44
CA GLU A 20 -22.68 9.35 -29.17
C GLU A 20 -23.63 9.56 -30.35
N ILE A 21 -23.19 9.23 -31.56
CA ILE A 21 -23.96 9.45 -32.79
C ILE A 21 -23.95 8.19 -33.67
N ASP A 22 -24.92 8.11 -34.57
CA ASP A 22 -24.88 7.20 -35.70
C ASP A 22 -24.42 7.97 -36.93
N PHE A 23 -23.17 7.74 -37.34
CA PHE A 23 -22.57 8.31 -38.53
C PHE A 23 -23.06 7.57 -39.77
N THR A 24 -23.68 8.29 -40.71
CA THR A 24 -24.38 7.70 -41.87
C THR A 24 -23.73 8.01 -43.22
N GLU A 25 -22.63 8.77 -43.25
CA GLU A 25 -21.94 9.10 -44.49
C GLU A 25 -21.19 7.90 -45.07
N ARG A 26 -21.17 7.82 -46.39
CA ARG A 26 -20.42 6.81 -47.15
C ARG A 26 -19.37 7.51 -48.00
N SER A 27 -18.15 7.00 -47.96
CA SER A 27 -17.03 7.46 -48.78
C SER A 27 -16.32 6.27 -49.41
N LEU A 28 -15.54 6.54 -50.45
CA LEU A 28 -14.60 5.56 -51.01
C LEU A 28 -13.30 5.47 -50.21
N GLU A 29 -13.08 6.39 -49.27
CA GLU A 29 -11.87 6.45 -48.43
C GLU A 29 -11.87 5.45 -47.28
N TRP A 30 -13.03 4.91 -46.91
CA TRP A 30 -13.17 3.93 -45.84
C TRP A 30 -14.21 2.88 -46.17
N GLU A 31 -14.03 1.70 -45.58
CA GLU A 31 -14.98 0.62 -45.72
C GLU A 31 -16.12 0.77 -44.70
N PRO A 32 -17.36 0.36 -45.02
CA PRO A 32 -18.50 0.50 -44.10
C PRO A 32 -18.28 -0.18 -42.74
N TRP A 33 -17.53 -1.28 -42.69
CA TRP A 33 -17.24 -1.98 -41.43
C TRP A 33 -16.19 -1.27 -40.56
N GLN A 34 -15.45 -0.29 -41.09
CA GLN A 34 -14.50 0.50 -40.31
C GLN A 34 -15.19 1.60 -39.49
N VAL A 35 -16.48 1.85 -39.72
CA VAL A 35 -17.28 2.80 -38.95
C VAL A 35 -18.18 2.02 -38.00
N VAL A 36 -18.05 2.30 -36.70
CA VAL A 36 -18.88 1.73 -35.65
C VAL A 36 -19.73 2.83 -35.04
N ASN A 37 -21.04 2.64 -35.07
CA ASN A 37 -22.01 3.62 -34.59
C ASN A 37 -22.45 3.35 -33.15
N LYS A 38 -23.07 4.35 -32.50
CA LYS A 38 -23.62 4.22 -31.15
C LYS A 38 -24.57 3.03 -31.04
N THR A 39 -25.44 2.87 -32.03
CA THR A 39 -26.40 1.76 -32.04
C THR A 39 -25.72 0.38 -32.10
N ASP A 40 -24.56 0.26 -32.77
CA ASP A 40 -23.79 -0.98 -32.79
C ASP A 40 -23.21 -1.32 -31.41
N LEU A 41 -22.69 -0.30 -30.72
CA LEU A 41 -22.09 -0.41 -29.39
C LEU A 41 -23.10 -0.77 -28.30
N LEU A 42 -24.35 -0.30 -28.43
CA LEU A 42 -25.43 -0.63 -27.49
C LEU A 42 -25.94 -2.08 -27.67
N ARG A 43 -25.81 -2.64 -28.88
CA ARG A 43 -26.37 -3.94 -29.23
C ARG A 43 -25.38 -5.09 -29.11
N ASN A 44 -24.07 -4.82 -29.21
CA ASN A 44 -23.04 -5.84 -29.26
C ASN A 44 -21.87 -5.50 -28.33
N PRO A 45 -21.26 -6.50 -27.68
CA PRO A 45 -20.00 -6.30 -26.97
C PRO A 45 -18.91 -5.75 -27.90
N VAL A 46 -18.08 -4.83 -27.40
CA VAL A 46 -16.95 -4.24 -28.15
C VAL A 46 -16.02 -5.31 -28.71
N SER A 47 -15.78 -6.39 -27.96
CA SER A 47 -14.97 -7.53 -28.41
C SER A 47 -15.50 -8.19 -29.69
N SER A 48 -16.82 -8.36 -29.80
CA SER A 48 -17.47 -8.90 -31.00
C SER A 48 -17.34 -7.95 -32.19
N ILE A 49 -17.53 -6.65 -31.96
CA ILE A 49 -17.39 -5.62 -33.00
C ILE A 49 -15.96 -5.58 -33.55
N VAL A 50 -14.96 -5.54 -32.67
CA VAL A 50 -13.54 -5.55 -33.05
C VAL A 50 -13.19 -6.84 -33.80
N THR A 51 -13.67 -7.99 -33.34
CA THR A 51 -13.45 -9.27 -34.04
C THR A 51 -14.00 -9.23 -35.46
N ARG A 52 -15.23 -8.73 -35.66
CA ARG A 52 -15.87 -8.58 -36.97
C ARG A 52 -15.09 -7.66 -37.91
N ILE A 53 -14.56 -6.55 -37.39
CA ILE A 53 -13.71 -5.61 -38.16
C ILE A 53 -12.46 -6.31 -38.67
N LEU A 54 -11.76 -7.02 -37.77
CA LEU A 54 -10.54 -7.75 -38.12
C LEU A 54 -10.81 -8.85 -39.14
N GLU A 55 -11.91 -9.60 -38.99
CA GLU A 55 -12.32 -10.63 -39.95
C GLU A 55 -12.66 -10.06 -41.33
N ALA A 56 -13.39 -8.94 -41.37
CA ALA A 56 -13.72 -8.25 -42.61
C ALA A 56 -12.45 -7.78 -43.33
N GLU A 57 -11.49 -7.22 -42.60
CA GLU A 57 -10.23 -6.77 -43.17
C GLU A 57 -9.37 -7.94 -43.69
N HIS A 58 -9.28 -9.02 -42.93
CA HIS A 58 -8.61 -10.25 -43.37
C HIS A 58 -9.25 -10.82 -44.64
N THR A 59 -10.58 -10.73 -44.76
CA THR A 59 -11.31 -11.15 -45.96
C THR A 59 -11.02 -10.24 -47.15
N ARG A 60 -11.00 -8.92 -46.94
CA ARG A 60 -10.64 -7.93 -47.97
C ARG A 60 -9.23 -8.16 -48.51
N LEU A 61 -8.25 -8.35 -47.64
CA LEU A 61 -6.85 -8.60 -48.03
C LEU A 61 -6.67 -9.92 -48.77
N ARG A 62 -7.44 -10.95 -48.44
CA ARG A 62 -7.43 -12.23 -49.17
C ARG A 62 -8.00 -12.10 -50.59
N ASN A 63 -9.01 -11.24 -50.75
CA ASN A 63 -9.74 -11.07 -52.00
C ASN A 63 -9.15 -10.00 -52.92
N THR A 64 -8.29 -9.12 -52.41
CA THR A 64 -7.65 -8.04 -53.17
C THR A 64 -6.43 -8.56 -53.94
N ALA A 65 -6.40 -8.34 -55.26
CA ALA A 65 -5.35 -8.87 -56.14
C ALA A 65 -3.93 -8.41 -55.74
N ALA A 66 -3.79 -7.17 -55.28
CA ALA A 66 -2.51 -6.56 -54.89
C ALA A 66 -1.89 -7.18 -53.61
N THR A 67 -2.69 -7.80 -52.75
CA THR A 67 -2.23 -8.31 -51.44
C THR A 67 -2.14 -9.83 -51.37
N ARG A 68 -2.62 -10.55 -52.38
CA ARG A 68 -2.60 -12.02 -52.46
C ARG A 68 -1.22 -12.65 -52.40
N THR A 69 -0.18 -11.93 -52.82
CA THR A 69 1.20 -12.46 -52.92
C THR A 69 1.92 -12.50 -51.58
N TRP A 70 1.58 -11.62 -50.64
CA TRP A 70 2.27 -11.51 -49.35
C TRP A 70 1.37 -11.83 -48.14
N TYR A 71 0.05 -11.67 -48.26
CA TYR A 71 -0.88 -11.96 -47.18
C TYR A 71 -0.96 -13.48 -46.92
N SER A 72 -0.69 -13.88 -45.68
CA SER A 72 -0.70 -15.29 -45.27
C SER A 72 -1.15 -15.41 -43.81
N PRO A 73 -1.37 -16.63 -43.28
CA PRO A 73 -1.63 -16.81 -41.85
C PRO A 73 -0.55 -16.20 -40.93
N ARG A 74 0.68 -16.01 -41.43
CA ARG A 74 1.78 -15.34 -40.71
C ARG A 74 1.59 -13.82 -40.55
N SER A 75 0.61 -13.26 -41.26
CA SER A 75 0.23 -11.85 -41.11
C SER A 75 -0.68 -11.58 -39.91
N ARG A 76 -1.04 -12.65 -39.16
CA ARG A 76 -1.66 -12.57 -37.84
C ARG A 76 -0.58 -12.65 -36.77
N PRO A 77 -0.67 -11.82 -35.70
CA PRO A 77 0.30 -11.88 -34.62
C PRO A 77 0.18 -13.21 -33.87
N ASN A 78 1.32 -13.81 -33.52
CA ASN A 78 1.36 -14.91 -32.56
C ASN A 78 1.31 -14.37 -31.12
N ARG A 79 1.15 -15.26 -30.13
CA ARG A 79 1.01 -14.89 -28.72
C ARG A 79 2.13 -13.96 -28.21
N ARG A 80 3.40 -14.24 -28.54
CA ARG A 80 4.54 -13.40 -28.13
C ARG A 80 4.52 -12.01 -28.79
N GLN A 81 4.12 -11.96 -30.06
CA GLN A 81 3.98 -10.69 -30.79
C GLN A 81 2.81 -9.87 -30.25
N VAL A 82 1.70 -10.51 -29.86
CA VAL A 82 0.58 -9.84 -29.18
C VAL A 82 1.06 -9.23 -27.87
N GLU A 83 1.76 -9.99 -27.04
CA GLU A 83 2.33 -9.50 -25.77
C GLU A 83 3.25 -8.29 -25.99
N SER A 84 4.13 -8.34 -27.01
CA SER A 84 5.01 -7.23 -27.37
C SER A 84 4.28 -6.02 -27.98
N ILE A 85 3.19 -6.22 -28.73
CA ILE A 85 2.40 -5.12 -29.27
C ILE A 85 1.61 -4.44 -28.14
N VAL A 86 1.04 -5.23 -27.23
CA VAL A 86 0.27 -4.73 -26.09
C VAL A 86 1.16 -3.91 -25.16
N SER A 87 2.38 -4.37 -24.86
CA SER A 87 3.31 -3.63 -23.99
C SER A 87 3.69 -2.26 -24.54
N VAL A 88 3.67 -2.09 -25.88
CA VAL A 88 4.02 -0.80 -26.50
C VAL A 88 2.80 0.09 -26.75
N LEU A 89 1.67 -0.47 -27.22
CA LEU A 89 0.47 0.31 -27.51
C LEU A 89 -0.30 0.71 -26.24
N ARG A 90 -0.07 0.01 -25.13
CA ARG A 90 -0.72 0.29 -23.85
C ARG A 90 0.26 0.07 -22.70
N PRO A 91 1.17 1.03 -22.44
CA PRO A 91 1.81 1.11 -21.14
C PRO A 91 0.72 1.53 -20.13
N ASP A 92 0.30 0.56 -19.31
CA ASP A 92 -0.53 0.67 -18.10
C ASP A 92 -1.64 1.74 -18.11
N PHE A 93 -2.84 1.35 -18.55
CA PHE A 93 -4.07 2.08 -18.24
C PHE A 93 -5.08 1.10 -17.64
N GLU A 94 -5.24 1.09 -16.32
CA GLU A 94 -6.23 0.24 -15.63
C GLU A 94 -7.55 1.00 -15.41
N TYR A 95 -8.64 0.38 -15.85
CA TYR A 95 -10.01 0.80 -15.56
C TYR A 95 -10.42 0.21 -14.20
N ALA A 96 -10.74 1.06 -13.23
CA ALA A 96 -11.18 0.63 -11.91
C ALA A 96 -12.62 0.09 -11.96
N ALA A 97 -12.78 -1.20 -12.28
CA ALA A 97 -13.98 -1.93 -11.90
C ALA A 97 -13.78 -2.43 -10.45
N ILE A 98 -14.59 -1.91 -9.53
CA ILE A 98 -14.69 -2.37 -8.15
C ILE A 98 -15.43 -3.72 -8.18
N GLY A 99 -14.67 -4.80 -8.36
CA GLY A 99 -15.09 -6.16 -8.10
C GLY A 99 -14.62 -6.58 -6.70
N ASN A 100 -15.44 -7.36 -6.00
CA ASN A 100 -15.19 -7.87 -4.64
C ASN A 100 -14.06 -8.92 -4.56
N ASP A 101 -13.21 -9.03 -5.57
CA ASP A 101 -12.17 -10.05 -5.61
C ASP A 101 -10.90 -9.52 -4.93
N LYS A 102 -10.65 -9.99 -3.71
CA LYS A 102 -9.54 -9.52 -2.87
C LYS A 102 -8.18 -9.82 -3.51
N ASP A 103 -8.07 -10.93 -4.24
CA ASP A 103 -6.85 -11.31 -4.95
C ASP A 103 -6.59 -10.40 -6.16
N GLU A 104 -7.65 -10.01 -6.89
CA GLU A 104 -7.53 -9.13 -8.05
C GLU A 104 -7.18 -7.68 -7.64
N LEU A 105 -7.67 -7.22 -6.48
CA LEU A 105 -7.31 -5.91 -5.90
C LEU A 105 -5.87 -5.86 -5.41
N VAL A 106 -5.37 -6.97 -4.83
CA VAL A 106 -3.97 -7.11 -4.41
C VAL A 106 -3.08 -7.21 -5.64
N GLU A 107 -3.39 -8.06 -6.61
CA GLU A 107 -2.63 -8.14 -7.86
C GLU A 107 -2.62 -6.81 -8.61
N ARG A 108 -3.75 -6.08 -8.72
CA ARG A 108 -3.78 -4.74 -9.32
C ARG A 108 -2.98 -3.73 -8.52
N SER A 109 -3.03 -3.77 -7.19
CA SER A 109 -2.23 -2.88 -6.34
C SER A 109 -0.74 -3.21 -6.40
N ILE A 110 -0.37 -4.49 -6.53
CA ILE A 110 0.99 -5.00 -6.80
C ILE A 110 1.45 -4.55 -8.19
N ARG A 111 0.59 -4.63 -9.21
CA ARG A 111 0.88 -4.14 -10.58
C ARG A 111 1.06 -2.62 -10.65
N LYS A 112 0.52 -1.86 -9.70
CA LYS A 112 0.78 -0.41 -9.55
C LYS A 112 2.17 -0.08 -8.99
N PHE A 113 2.89 -1.05 -8.43
CA PHE A 113 4.30 -0.84 -8.08
C PHE A 113 5.14 -0.92 -9.36
N THR A 114 6.02 0.06 -9.54
CA THR A 114 6.98 0.05 -10.66
C THR A 114 7.83 -1.22 -10.60
N GLU A 115 8.19 -1.79 -11.75
CA GLU A 115 9.25 -2.81 -11.86
C GLU A 115 10.50 -2.40 -11.04
N GLU A 116 10.82 -1.11 -11.01
CA GLU A 116 11.89 -0.49 -10.21
C GLU A 116 11.84 -0.85 -8.70
N GLN A 117 10.66 -1.00 -8.10
CA GLN A 117 10.51 -1.36 -6.69
C GLN A 117 10.57 -2.86 -6.45
N PHE A 118 10.09 -3.67 -7.38
CA PHE A 118 10.31 -5.11 -7.33
C PHE A 118 11.76 -5.49 -7.60
N HIS A 119 12.49 -4.70 -8.40
CA HIS A 119 13.93 -4.85 -8.55
C HIS A 119 14.69 -4.71 -7.24
N ALA A 120 14.19 -3.92 -6.28
CA ALA A 120 14.77 -3.85 -4.95
C ALA A 120 14.73 -5.21 -4.24
N LEU A 121 13.73 -6.05 -4.53
CA LEU A 121 13.62 -7.41 -3.99
C LEU A 121 14.57 -8.40 -4.65
N ASP A 122 15.09 -8.13 -5.84
CA ASP A 122 16.10 -8.99 -6.47
C ASP A 122 17.38 -9.04 -5.60
N MET A 123 17.64 -7.98 -4.82
CA MET A 123 18.71 -7.99 -3.82
C MET A 123 18.54 -9.06 -2.75
N LEU A 124 17.33 -9.58 -2.49
CA LEU A 124 17.10 -10.66 -1.52
C LEU A 124 17.71 -12.00 -1.93
N GLU A 125 17.94 -12.21 -3.22
CA GLU A 125 18.56 -13.45 -3.70
C GLU A 125 20.03 -13.52 -3.28
N ASP A 126 20.75 -12.41 -3.50
CA ASP A 126 22.19 -12.30 -3.23
C ASP A 126 22.51 -11.92 -1.78
N ASN A 127 21.59 -11.26 -1.07
CA ASN A 127 21.82 -10.77 0.29
C ASN A 127 21.01 -11.56 1.31
N ARG A 128 21.71 -12.16 2.28
CA ARG A 128 21.07 -12.86 3.40
C ARG A 128 20.32 -11.92 4.33
N ARG A 129 20.82 -10.68 4.50
CA ARG A 129 20.31 -9.69 5.46
C ARG A 129 20.18 -8.36 4.78
N ILE A 130 18.95 -7.86 4.68
CA ILE A 130 18.66 -6.59 4.03
C ILE A 130 17.65 -5.77 4.83
N LEU A 131 17.92 -4.47 4.92
CA LEU A 131 17.06 -3.48 5.54
C LEU A 131 16.57 -2.50 4.48
N PHE A 132 15.31 -2.63 4.10
CA PHE A 132 14.61 -1.70 3.23
C PHE A 132 14.12 -0.50 4.03
N LYS A 133 14.70 0.67 3.75
CA LYS A 133 14.37 1.92 4.44
C LYS A 133 13.66 2.87 3.52
N GLY A 134 12.55 3.42 3.98
CA GLY A 134 11.92 4.50 3.22
C GLY A 134 10.82 5.20 3.98
N PRO A 135 10.50 6.44 3.59
CA PRO A 135 9.36 7.18 4.14
C PRO A 135 8.03 6.44 3.95
N ALA A 136 6.96 6.97 4.52
CA ALA A 136 5.62 6.40 4.37
C ALA A 136 5.18 6.32 2.90
N GLY A 137 4.29 5.39 2.55
CA GLY A 137 3.74 5.33 1.19
C GLY A 137 4.69 4.80 0.11
N THR A 138 5.87 4.30 0.47
CA THR A 138 6.87 3.73 -0.47
C THR A 138 6.70 2.24 -0.77
N GLY A 139 5.58 1.63 -0.36
CA GLY A 139 5.28 0.23 -0.67
C GLY A 139 5.86 -0.83 0.25
N LYS A 140 6.53 -0.45 1.34
CA LYS A 140 7.15 -1.37 2.33
C LYS A 140 6.36 -2.65 2.60
N THR A 141 5.10 -2.50 3.02
CA THR A 141 4.22 -3.61 3.36
C THR A 141 3.95 -4.54 2.17
N LEU A 142 3.74 -4.01 0.97
CA LEU A 142 3.51 -4.81 -0.23
C LEU A 142 4.79 -5.49 -0.72
N LEU A 143 5.94 -4.81 -0.58
CA LEU A 143 7.25 -5.42 -0.80
C LEU A 143 7.52 -6.57 0.19
N ALA A 144 7.07 -6.45 1.44
CA ALA A 144 7.17 -7.51 2.44
C ALA A 144 6.30 -8.74 2.07
N ILE A 145 5.08 -8.51 1.58
CA ILE A 145 4.19 -9.57 1.06
C ILE A 145 4.83 -10.28 -0.14
N GLU A 146 5.35 -9.53 -1.10
CA GLU A 146 6.00 -10.11 -2.28
C GLU A 146 7.29 -10.84 -1.91
N ALA A 147 8.09 -10.31 -0.99
CA ALA A 147 9.25 -11.01 -0.46
C ALA A 147 8.84 -12.37 0.16
N ALA A 148 7.74 -12.41 0.92
CA ALA A 148 7.23 -13.66 1.48
C ALA A 148 6.82 -14.65 0.39
N ARG A 149 6.12 -14.18 -0.66
CA ARG A 149 5.74 -14.99 -1.83
C ARG A 149 6.95 -15.61 -2.52
N ARG A 150 7.99 -14.83 -2.80
CA ARG A 150 9.23 -15.32 -3.43
C ARG A 150 9.91 -16.40 -2.58
N VAL A 151 9.95 -16.20 -1.26
CA VAL A 151 10.55 -17.18 -0.34
C VAL A 151 9.76 -18.48 -0.30
N VAL A 152 8.41 -18.41 -0.24
CA VAL A 152 7.55 -19.60 -0.32
C VAL A 152 7.79 -20.37 -1.62
N ARG A 153 7.85 -19.66 -2.76
CA ARG A 153 8.12 -20.27 -4.07
C ARG A 153 9.52 -20.89 -4.18
N SER A 154 10.46 -20.44 -3.35
CA SER A 154 11.78 -21.08 -3.21
C SER A 154 11.79 -22.32 -2.29
N GLY A 155 10.63 -22.73 -1.78
CA GLY A 155 10.47 -23.89 -0.89
C GLY A 155 10.93 -23.66 0.54
N ARG A 156 11.18 -22.40 0.94
CA ARG A 156 11.73 -22.05 2.27
C ARG A 156 10.64 -21.65 3.25
N ARG A 157 10.84 -21.99 4.53
CA ARG A 157 9.92 -21.62 5.61
C ARG A 157 10.08 -20.15 5.95
N VAL A 158 8.99 -19.40 5.85
CA VAL A 158 8.99 -17.95 6.03
C VAL A 158 8.08 -17.52 7.18
N MET A 159 8.57 -16.55 7.95
CA MET A 159 7.80 -15.86 8.98
C MET A 159 7.67 -14.39 8.58
N LEU A 160 6.45 -13.88 8.45
CA LEU A 160 6.16 -12.46 8.23
C LEU A 160 5.50 -11.87 9.48
N LEU A 161 6.16 -10.91 10.12
CA LEU A 161 5.68 -10.28 11.35
C LEU A 161 5.56 -8.77 11.21
N CYS A 162 4.62 -8.20 11.96
CA CYS A 162 4.50 -6.77 12.21
C CYS A 162 4.19 -6.51 13.69
N HIS A 163 4.16 -5.23 14.09
CA HIS A 163 3.75 -4.86 15.45
C HIS A 163 2.22 -4.71 15.60
N ASN A 164 1.60 -3.98 14.67
CA ASN A 164 0.20 -3.55 14.78
C ASN A 164 -0.80 -4.69 14.46
N SER A 165 -1.86 -4.82 15.26
CA SER A 165 -2.88 -5.87 15.12
C SER A 165 -3.81 -5.72 13.91
N LEU A 166 -4.19 -4.49 13.55
CA LEU A 166 -4.97 -4.24 12.33
C LEU A 166 -4.15 -4.62 11.10
N LEU A 167 -2.88 -4.20 11.06
CA LEU A 167 -1.95 -4.57 9.99
C LEU A 167 -1.74 -6.09 9.95
N GLY A 168 -1.54 -6.73 11.10
CA GLY A 168 -1.33 -8.19 11.16
C GLY A 168 -2.54 -8.98 10.64
N ASN A 169 -3.76 -8.55 10.96
CA ASN A 169 -4.98 -9.17 10.43
C ASN A 169 -5.14 -8.92 8.93
N TRP A 170 -4.83 -7.71 8.46
CA TRP A 170 -4.83 -7.39 7.05
C TRP A 170 -3.80 -8.24 6.30
N LEU A 171 -2.55 -8.32 6.78
CA LEU A 171 -1.48 -9.14 6.21
C LEU A 171 -1.90 -10.60 6.09
N LYS A 172 -2.54 -11.17 7.13
CA LYS A 172 -3.08 -12.53 7.06
C LYS A 172 -4.06 -12.67 5.91
N GLY A 173 -5.02 -11.77 5.77
CA GLY A 173 -5.99 -11.78 4.67
C GLY A 173 -5.36 -11.61 3.29
N GLN A 174 -4.32 -10.77 3.15
CA GLN A 174 -3.62 -10.57 1.87
C GLN A 174 -2.67 -11.72 1.50
N THR A 175 -2.35 -12.59 2.45
CA THR A 175 -1.40 -13.70 2.25
C THR A 175 -2.07 -15.06 2.26
N GLU A 176 -3.41 -15.13 2.27
CA GLU A 176 -4.18 -16.39 2.24
C GLU A 176 -3.79 -17.28 1.05
N SER A 177 -3.72 -16.69 -0.15
CA SER A 177 -3.30 -17.41 -1.37
C SER A 177 -1.84 -17.89 -1.29
N ILE A 178 -0.94 -17.09 -0.70
CA ILE A 178 0.46 -17.45 -0.51
C ILE A 178 0.61 -18.57 0.52
N ALA A 179 -0.20 -18.54 1.59
CA ALA A 179 -0.23 -19.60 2.59
C ALA A 179 -0.75 -20.92 2.00
N ALA A 180 -1.74 -20.85 1.10
CA ALA A 180 -2.21 -22.01 0.34
C ALA A 180 -1.12 -22.54 -0.62
N GLU A 181 -0.40 -21.67 -1.33
CA GLU A 181 0.78 -22.04 -2.14
C GLU A 181 1.83 -22.76 -1.26
N ALA A 182 2.11 -22.22 -0.06
CA ALA A 182 3.06 -22.81 0.88
C ALA A 182 2.65 -24.21 1.34
N GLN A 183 1.37 -24.40 1.66
CA GLN A 183 0.84 -25.71 2.06
C GLN A 183 0.93 -26.72 0.92
N ALA A 184 0.60 -26.31 -0.31
CA ALA A 184 0.70 -27.17 -1.50
C ALA A 184 2.15 -27.57 -1.82
N ALA A 185 3.11 -26.70 -1.53
CA ALA A 185 4.54 -26.95 -1.70
C ALA A 185 5.20 -27.63 -0.48
N GLU A 186 4.42 -28.12 0.49
CA GLU A 186 4.89 -28.75 1.74
C GLU A 186 5.90 -27.87 2.53
N THR A 187 5.77 -26.54 2.42
CA THR A 187 6.56 -25.58 3.18
C THR A 187 5.71 -24.87 4.24
N SER A 188 6.33 -24.06 5.08
CA SER A 188 5.65 -23.38 6.20
C SER A 188 5.70 -21.87 6.06
N MET A 189 4.53 -21.23 6.03
CA MET A 189 4.39 -19.79 6.12
C MET A 189 3.62 -19.44 7.40
N SER A 190 4.13 -18.49 8.17
CA SER A 190 3.43 -17.95 9.34
C SER A 190 3.37 -16.43 9.21
N VAL A 191 2.17 -15.87 9.40
CA VAL A 191 1.93 -14.42 9.32
C VAL A 191 1.19 -13.96 10.57
N GLY A 192 1.60 -12.82 11.14
CA GLY A 192 0.88 -12.23 12.26
C GLY A 192 1.63 -11.12 12.94
N THR A 193 1.25 -10.83 14.18
CA THR A 193 1.98 -9.88 15.01
C THR A 193 3.05 -10.56 15.83
N VAL A 194 4.11 -9.85 16.20
CA VAL A 194 5.10 -10.33 17.16
C VAL A 194 4.41 -10.78 18.45
N SER A 195 3.49 -9.97 19.00
CA SER A 195 2.75 -10.32 20.21
C SER A 195 1.97 -11.64 20.07
N SER A 196 1.32 -11.88 18.93
CA SER A 196 0.62 -13.15 18.67
C SER A 196 1.56 -14.35 18.58
N LEU A 197 2.77 -14.14 18.03
CA LEU A 197 3.81 -15.16 18.00
C LEU A 197 4.32 -15.48 19.41
N LEU A 198 4.60 -14.45 20.23
CA LEU A 198 5.10 -14.63 21.60
C LEU A 198 4.09 -15.37 22.47
N LEU A 199 2.80 -15.02 22.39
CA LEU A 199 1.73 -15.74 23.11
C LEU A 199 1.68 -17.22 22.72
N ARG A 200 1.79 -17.51 21.42
CA ARG A 200 1.81 -18.89 20.90
C ARG A 200 3.03 -19.68 21.40
N ILE A 201 4.20 -19.05 21.43
CA ILE A 201 5.44 -19.67 21.92
C ILE A 201 5.36 -19.91 23.43
N ALA A 202 4.90 -18.93 24.20
CA ALA A 202 4.76 -19.03 25.64
C ALA A 202 3.61 -19.95 26.08
N GLY A 203 2.68 -20.29 25.18
CA GLY A 203 1.53 -21.14 25.47
C GLY A 203 0.51 -20.49 26.41
N ILE A 204 0.37 -19.17 26.35
CA ILE A 204 -0.53 -18.40 27.23
C ILE A 204 -1.52 -17.56 26.44
N GLU A 205 -2.68 -17.31 27.04
CA GLU A 205 -3.62 -16.32 26.58
C GLU A 205 -3.30 -14.94 27.17
N VAL A 206 -3.93 -13.89 26.62
CA VAL A 206 -3.75 -12.52 27.11
C VAL A 206 -4.38 -12.40 28.51
N PRO A 207 -3.60 -12.05 29.55
CA PRO A 207 -4.14 -11.82 30.88
C PRO A 207 -5.16 -10.68 30.90
N ILE A 208 -6.14 -10.74 31.81
CA ILE A 208 -7.19 -9.73 31.95
C ILE A 208 -6.61 -8.33 32.24
N GLU A 209 -5.49 -8.27 32.97
CA GLU A 209 -4.79 -7.03 33.35
C GLU A 209 -3.48 -6.82 32.56
N ALA A 210 -3.46 -7.21 31.27
CA ALA A 210 -2.28 -7.05 30.41
C ALA A 210 -1.93 -5.57 30.18
N GLY A 211 -1.09 -5.02 31.04
CA GLY A 211 -0.54 -3.67 30.94
C GLY A 211 0.67 -3.56 30.01
N LYS A 212 1.26 -2.36 29.93
CA LYS A 212 2.45 -2.11 29.09
C LYS A 212 3.63 -3.02 29.43
N GLU A 213 3.86 -3.27 30.72
CA GLU A 213 4.96 -4.12 31.20
C GLU A 213 4.84 -5.56 30.68
N PHE A 214 3.61 -6.10 30.71
CA PHE A 214 3.33 -7.43 30.19
C PHE A 214 3.79 -7.57 28.74
N TRP A 215 3.43 -6.60 27.89
CA TRP A 215 3.74 -6.65 26.46
C TRP A 215 5.20 -6.36 26.12
N SER A 216 5.87 -5.51 26.90
CA SER A 216 7.22 -5.04 26.59
C SER A 216 8.34 -5.85 27.21
N SER A 217 8.09 -6.54 28.32
CA SER A 217 9.12 -7.25 29.09
C SER A 217 8.70 -8.70 29.39
N GLU A 218 7.58 -8.88 30.10
CA GLU A 218 7.19 -10.19 30.63
C GLU A 218 6.86 -11.23 29.53
N LEU A 219 6.11 -10.84 28.50
CA LEU A 219 5.73 -11.73 27.41
C LEU A 219 6.94 -12.15 26.56
N PRO A 220 7.81 -11.23 26.10
CA PRO A 220 9.09 -11.59 25.49
C PRO A 220 9.93 -12.54 26.34
N GLU A 221 10.08 -12.27 27.64
CA GLU A 221 10.86 -13.12 28.56
C GLU A 221 10.26 -14.53 28.68
N ARG A 222 8.94 -14.65 28.84
CA ARG A 222 8.24 -15.94 28.89
C ARG A 222 8.41 -16.73 27.59
N ALA A 223 8.32 -16.06 26.43
CA ALA A 223 8.52 -16.69 25.13
C ALA A 223 9.98 -17.14 24.94
N LEU A 224 10.95 -16.32 25.33
CA LEU A 224 12.38 -16.65 25.29
C LEU A 224 12.66 -17.90 26.15
N ASN A 225 12.17 -17.91 27.38
CA ASN A 225 12.30 -19.05 28.28
C ASN A 225 11.66 -20.32 27.72
N ALA A 226 10.53 -20.22 27.03
CA ALA A 226 9.89 -21.37 26.38
C ALA A 226 10.70 -21.91 25.20
N LEU A 227 11.34 -21.04 24.41
CA LEU A 227 12.20 -21.45 23.29
C LEU A 227 13.48 -22.16 23.73
N LEU A 228 14.03 -21.76 24.89
CA LEU A 228 15.26 -22.32 25.45
C LEU A 228 15.08 -23.66 26.16
N ARG A 229 13.86 -24.17 26.32
CA ARG A 229 13.63 -25.48 26.94
C ARG A 229 14.07 -26.61 26.00
N ASP A 230 14.65 -27.67 26.57
CA ASP A 230 15.10 -28.85 25.82
C ASP A 230 13.96 -29.58 25.09
N ASP A 231 12.72 -29.46 25.57
CA ASP A 231 11.52 -30.05 24.97
C ASP A 231 10.84 -29.13 23.93
N SER A 232 11.45 -27.99 23.62
CA SER A 232 10.93 -27.05 22.62
C SER A 232 10.83 -27.72 21.25
N GLN A 233 9.60 -27.82 20.75
CA GLN A 233 9.32 -28.29 19.39
C GLN A 233 9.37 -27.17 18.35
N PHE A 234 9.75 -25.96 18.76
CA PHE A 234 9.78 -24.82 17.86
C PHE A 234 10.90 -25.00 16.83
N LYS A 235 10.52 -25.08 15.55
CA LYS A 235 11.48 -25.15 14.45
C LYS A 235 11.77 -23.73 13.95
N PRO A 236 13.02 -23.24 14.01
CA PRO A 236 13.39 -21.93 13.50
C PRO A 236 13.05 -21.80 12.01
N PHE A 237 12.68 -20.61 11.55
CA PHE A 237 12.33 -20.32 10.16
C PHE A 237 13.59 -20.06 9.32
N ASP A 238 13.50 -20.35 8.02
CA ASP A 238 14.63 -20.17 7.09
C ASP A 238 14.78 -18.70 6.66
N MET A 239 13.71 -17.91 6.77
CA MET A 239 13.66 -16.48 6.48
C MET A 239 12.68 -15.76 7.42
N LEU A 240 13.13 -14.66 8.03
CA LEU A 240 12.27 -13.72 8.74
C LEU A 240 12.03 -12.46 7.91
N ILE A 241 10.78 -12.04 7.82
CA ILE A 241 10.38 -10.77 7.22
C ILE A 241 9.69 -9.94 8.29
N LEU A 242 10.20 -8.74 8.56
CA LEU A 242 9.57 -7.78 9.47
C LEU A 242 9.05 -6.58 8.70
N ASP A 243 7.77 -6.28 8.81
CA ASP A 243 7.18 -5.01 8.40
C ASP A 243 7.05 -4.06 9.60
N GLU A 244 7.17 -2.76 9.34
CA GLU A 244 7.28 -1.71 10.36
C GLU A 244 8.35 -2.04 11.42
N ALA A 245 9.50 -2.53 10.97
CA ALA A 245 10.56 -3.08 11.81
C ALA A 245 11.09 -2.09 12.88
N GLN A 246 10.97 -0.78 12.65
CA GLN A 246 11.32 0.25 13.63
C GLN A 246 10.56 0.13 14.96
N ASP A 247 9.39 -0.53 14.97
CA ASP A 247 8.60 -0.77 16.19
C ASP A 247 9.01 -2.05 16.93
N LEU A 248 9.92 -2.86 16.37
CA LEU A 248 10.25 -4.21 16.85
C LEU A 248 11.72 -4.37 17.30
N MET A 249 12.52 -3.31 17.26
CA MET A 249 13.96 -3.35 17.59
C MET A 249 14.25 -3.03 19.08
N THR A 250 13.50 -3.66 19.99
CA THR A 250 13.83 -3.65 21.42
C THR A 250 14.75 -4.83 21.76
N GLU A 251 15.46 -4.78 22.89
CA GLU A 251 16.38 -5.86 23.28
C GLU A 251 15.62 -7.18 23.44
N GLU A 252 14.49 -7.12 24.13
CA GLU A 252 13.65 -8.25 24.52
C GLU A 252 13.05 -8.95 23.28
N ILE A 253 12.62 -8.16 22.29
CA ILE A 253 12.12 -8.71 21.03
C ILE A 253 13.28 -9.31 20.23
N LEU A 254 14.42 -8.61 20.11
CA LEU A 254 15.56 -9.10 19.35
C LEU A 254 16.13 -10.41 19.92
N ASP A 255 16.07 -10.63 21.24
CA ASP A 255 16.47 -11.90 21.88
C ASP A 255 15.59 -13.07 21.41
N VAL A 256 14.27 -12.85 21.33
CA VAL A 256 13.37 -13.87 20.80
C VAL A 256 13.61 -14.07 19.30
N LEU A 257 13.82 -12.99 18.55
CA LEU A 257 14.08 -13.06 17.11
C LEU A 257 15.35 -13.88 16.78
N GLU A 258 16.37 -13.82 17.64
CA GLU A 258 17.60 -14.63 17.52
C GLU A 258 17.29 -16.14 17.47
N LEU A 259 16.33 -16.60 18.28
CA LEU A 259 16.02 -18.03 18.38
C LEU A 259 15.01 -18.52 17.34
N ILE A 260 14.16 -17.63 16.80
CA ILE A 260 13.17 -18.06 15.80
C ILE A 260 13.72 -18.14 14.38
N ILE A 261 14.95 -17.65 14.13
CA ILE A 261 15.59 -17.65 12.82
C ILE A 261 16.68 -18.71 12.79
N ALA A 262 16.72 -19.54 11.74
CA ALA A 262 17.80 -20.48 11.53
C ALA A 262 19.14 -19.71 11.34
N GLY A 263 20.07 -19.88 12.28
CA GLY A 263 21.35 -19.16 12.29
C GLY A 263 21.31 -17.77 12.94
N GLY A 264 20.20 -17.39 13.58
CA GLY A 264 20.08 -16.14 14.34
C GLY A 264 20.16 -14.86 13.50
N LEU A 265 20.28 -13.71 14.14
CA LEU A 265 20.38 -12.42 13.45
C LEU A 265 21.73 -12.25 12.75
N ALA A 266 22.80 -12.87 13.27
CA ALA A 266 24.15 -12.78 12.73
C ALA A 266 24.40 -13.72 11.53
N GLY A 267 23.88 -14.94 11.56
CA GLY A 267 24.12 -15.98 10.55
C GLY A 267 22.93 -16.30 9.65
N GLY A 268 21.72 -15.96 10.10
CA GLY A 268 20.47 -16.28 9.43
C GLY A 268 20.10 -15.31 8.31
N ARG A 269 18.90 -15.53 7.76
CA ARG A 269 18.33 -14.71 6.68
C ARG A 269 17.15 -13.90 7.17
N TRP A 270 17.16 -12.60 6.89
CA TRP A 270 16.06 -11.73 7.21
C TRP A 270 15.95 -10.53 6.27
N ALA A 271 14.72 -10.05 6.09
CA ALA A 271 14.40 -8.82 5.41
C ALA A 271 13.57 -7.95 6.35
N MET A 272 14.00 -6.71 6.56
CA MET A 272 13.29 -5.78 7.42
C MET A 272 12.86 -4.57 6.60
N PHE A 273 11.62 -4.14 6.76
CA PHE A 273 11.03 -2.99 6.10
C PHE A 273 10.64 -1.98 7.17
N GLY A 274 11.10 -0.73 7.06
CA GLY A 274 10.75 0.28 8.06
C GLY A 274 11.02 1.72 7.66
N ASP A 275 10.32 2.63 8.35
CA ASP A 275 10.60 4.07 8.33
C ASP A 275 11.27 4.47 9.66
N PHE A 276 12.60 4.59 9.61
CA PHE A 276 13.45 4.96 10.73
C PHE A 276 13.66 6.48 10.84
N GLU A 277 13.10 7.26 9.91
CA GLU A 277 13.25 8.72 9.88
C GLU A 277 12.15 9.38 10.72
N ARG A 278 10.88 8.96 10.56
CA ARG A 278 9.72 9.70 11.11
C ARG A 278 8.56 8.86 11.67
N GLN A 279 8.56 7.50 11.59
CA GLN A 279 7.43 6.67 12.07
C GLN A 279 7.64 5.90 13.38
N ALA A 280 8.73 6.07 14.11
CA ALA A 280 8.96 5.36 15.37
C ALA A 280 8.15 5.95 16.55
N ILE A 281 6.82 5.87 16.50
CA ILE A 281 5.90 6.43 17.52
C ILE A 281 5.72 5.52 18.76
N TYR A 282 6.06 4.23 18.66
CA TYR A 282 5.97 3.26 19.76
C TYR A 282 7.25 3.20 20.60
N ALA A 283 8.37 3.63 20.04
CA ALA A 283 9.61 3.79 20.76
C ALA A 283 9.59 5.15 21.48
N ASN A 284 9.79 5.16 22.80
CA ASN A 284 9.92 6.40 23.60
C ASN A 284 11.18 7.24 23.24
N SER A 285 11.86 6.93 22.14
CA SER A 285 13.09 7.53 21.63
C SER A 285 13.18 7.30 20.12
N ASN A 286 13.92 8.15 19.40
CA ASN A 286 14.20 8.03 17.96
C ASN A 286 14.50 6.57 17.55
N ALA A 287 14.26 6.17 16.30
CA ALA A 287 14.51 4.80 15.83
C ALA A 287 16.00 4.36 15.87
N GLN A 288 16.90 5.31 16.12
CA GLN A 288 18.36 5.14 16.06
C GLN A 288 18.90 4.08 17.04
N PRO A 289 18.53 4.04 18.33
CA PRO A 289 19.00 3.02 19.25
C PRO A 289 18.58 1.62 18.81
N GLY A 290 17.37 1.46 18.25
CA GLY A 290 16.93 0.18 17.69
C GLY A 290 17.81 -0.30 16.53
N LEU A 291 18.20 0.62 15.64
CA LEU A 291 19.11 0.29 14.54
C LEU A 291 20.51 -0.09 15.03
N GLU A 292 21.04 0.60 16.05
CA GLU A 292 22.32 0.26 16.66
C GLU A 292 22.30 -1.13 17.33
N ARG A 293 21.21 -1.49 18.01
CA ARG A 293 21.01 -2.85 18.54
C ARG A 293 20.97 -3.91 17.45
N LEU A 294 20.27 -3.64 16.35
CA LEU A 294 20.26 -4.56 15.22
C LEU A 294 21.67 -4.73 14.64
N LYS A 295 22.42 -3.64 14.46
CA LYS A 295 23.79 -3.68 13.95
C LYS A 295 24.70 -4.52 14.84
N SER A 296 24.65 -4.32 16.17
CA SER A 296 25.51 -5.07 17.11
C SER A 296 25.23 -6.58 17.09
N ARG A 297 24.00 -6.99 16.78
CA ARG A 297 23.57 -8.39 16.69
C ARG A 297 23.73 -9.02 15.30
N SER A 298 24.02 -8.24 14.27
CA SER A 298 24.07 -8.71 12.87
C SER A 298 25.45 -9.20 12.39
N GLY A 299 26.42 -9.36 13.30
CA GLY A 299 27.75 -9.88 12.98
C GLY A 299 28.50 -9.05 11.92
N GLN A 300 28.68 -9.61 10.72
CA GLN A 300 29.36 -8.97 9.57
C GLN A 300 28.56 -7.80 8.94
N GLY A 301 27.42 -7.43 9.52
CA GLY A 301 26.55 -6.36 9.04
C GLY A 301 25.44 -6.84 8.11
N PHE A 302 24.72 -5.88 7.54
CA PHE A 302 23.58 -6.08 6.63
C PHE A 302 23.54 -5.00 5.56
N THR A 303 22.93 -5.31 4.41
CA THR A 303 22.75 -4.37 3.31
C THR A 303 21.58 -3.44 3.60
N THR A 304 21.71 -2.15 3.30
CA THR A 304 20.59 -1.19 3.39
C THR A 304 20.15 -0.77 1.99
N CYS A 305 18.86 -0.87 1.70
CA CYS A 305 18.27 -0.47 0.43
C CYS A 305 17.27 0.67 0.65
N PRO A 306 17.56 1.90 0.17
CA PRO A 306 16.62 3.01 0.28
C PRO A 306 15.51 2.92 -0.78
N ILE A 307 14.25 3.01 -0.36
CA ILE A 307 13.07 3.07 -1.22
C ILE A 307 12.37 4.43 -1.02
N ARG A 308 12.47 5.32 -2.01
CA ARG A 308 11.98 6.72 -1.92
C ARG A 308 10.89 7.09 -2.93
N ILE A 309 10.41 6.14 -3.74
CA ILE A 309 9.30 6.34 -4.65
C ILE A 309 7.99 6.23 -3.85
N ASN A 310 7.18 7.30 -3.84
CA ASN A 310 5.84 7.26 -3.26
C ASN A 310 4.85 6.67 -4.26
N CYS A 311 4.15 5.62 -3.85
CA CYS A 311 3.21 4.87 -4.70
C CYS A 311 1.79 4.89 -4.14
N ARG A 312 1.58 5.60 -3.03
CA ARG A 312 0.36 5.55 -2.23
C ARG A 312 -0.44 6.83 -2.32
N ASN A 313 0.24 7.95 -2.13
CA ASN A 313 -0.40 9.24 -1.89
C ASN A 313 -0.46 10.04 -3.20
N THR A 314 -1.51 10.84 -3.37
CA THR A 314 -1.54 11.90 -4.38
C THR A 314 -0.40 12.89 -4.16
N ARG A 315 0.01 13.59 -5.24
CA ARG A 315 1.09 14.57 -5.20
C ARG A 315 0.90 15.62 -4.10
N ASN A 316 -0.31 16.18 -3.96
CA ASN A 316 -0.64 17.17 -2.93
C ASN A 316 -0.39 16.66 -1.51
N ILE A 317 -0.74 15.39 -1.25
CA ILE A 317 -0.51 14.77 0.06
C ILE A 317 0.98 14.51 0.27
N ALA A 318 1.69 13.98 -0.73
CA ALA A 318 3.13 13.73 -0.65
C ALA A 318 3.93 15.03 -0.41
N ASP A 319 3.56 16.12 -1.08
CA ASP A 319 4.15 17.44 -0.92
C ASP A 319 3.87 18.00 0.48
N ALA A 320 2.61 17.98 0.91
CA ALA A 320 2.22 18.42 2.26
C ALA A 320 2.98 17.65 3.34
N VAL A 321 3.09 16.33 3.21
CA VAL A 321 3.87 15.46 4.11
C VAL A 321 5.34 15.86 4.10
N THR A 322 5.95 16.06 2.93
CA THR A 322 7.37 16.42 2.83
C THR A 322 7.64 17.77 3.50
N LEU A 323 6.76 18.75 3.29
CA LEU A 323 6.88 20.10 3.85
C LEU A 323 6.70 20.11 5.37
N THR A 324 5.72 19.37 5.91
CA THR A 324 5.43 19.39 7.36
C THR A 324 6.39 18.53 8.17
N SER A 325 6.94 17.46 7.58
CA SER A 325 7.82 16.52 8.28
C SER A 325 9.30 16.78 8.09
N GLY A 326 9.72 17.66 7.17
CA GLY A 326 11.14 17.94 6.95
C GLY A 326 11.94 16.70 6.53
N LEU A 327 11.34 15.82 5.73
CA LEU A 327 12.03 14.67 5.14
C LEU A 327 13.19 15.15 4.25
N THR A 328 14.40 14.65 4.50
CA THR A 328 15.62 15.04 3.78
C THR A 328 16.49 13.80 3.48
N PRO A 329 16.65 13.41 2.20
CA PRO A 329 15.91 13.88 1.03
C PRO A 329 14.45 13.42 1.06
N GLY A 330 13.55 14.21 0.46
CA GLY A 330 12.13 13.86 0.30
C GLY A 330 11.89 12.67 -0.63
N TYR A 331 10.64 12.50 -1.08
CA TYR A 331 10.31 11.47 -2.08
C TYR A 331 11.04 11.75 -3.39
N SER A 332 11.62 10.72 -4.00
CA SER A 332 12.33 10.85 -5.29
C SER A 332 11.35 10.99 -6.46
N ARG A 333 10.16 10.38 -6.34
CA ARG A 333 9.09 10.39 -7.35
C ARG A 333 7.76 10.09 -6.66
N VAL A 334 6.66 10.60 -7.20
CA VAL A 334 5.28 10.24 -6.82
C VAL A 334 4.62 9.61 -8.04
N LEU A 335 4.16 8.37 -7.92
CA LEU A 335 3.59 7.60 -9.04
C LEU A 335 2.10 7.89 -9.26
N GLN A 336 1.38 8.31 -8.22
CA GLN A 336 -0.05 8.58 -8.34
C GLN A 336 -0.28 9.77 -9.27
N SER A 337 -0.89 9.52 -10.42
CA SER A 337 -1.14 10.50 -11.48
C SER A 337 -2.37 11.37 -11.24
N GLU A 338 -3.26 10.96 -10.33
CA GLU A 338 -4.42 11.76 -9.95
C GLU A 338 -3.98 12.99 -9.15
N GLU A 339 -4.39 14.18 -9.61
CA GLU A 339 -4.31 15.39 -8.82
C GLU A 339 -5.27 15.25 -7.62
N GLY A 340 -4.68 15.31 -6.42
CA GLY A 340 -5.43 15.23 -5.17
C GLY A 340 -6.19 16.52 -4.89
N VAL A 341 -7.05 16.47 -3.88
CA VAL A 341 -7.61 17.71 -3.29
C VAL A 341 -6.49 18.45 -2.56
N ASP A 342 -6.54 19.78 -2.58
CA ASP A 342 -5.60 20.59 -1.82
C ASP A 342 -5.63 20.25 -0.33
N VAL A 343 -4.44 20.15 0.28
CA VAL A 343 -4.26 19.69 1.66
C VAL A 343 -4.09 20.91 2.56
N ALA A 344 -5.18 21.66 2.73
CA ALA A 344 -5.22 22.82 3.61
C ALA A 344 -5.81 22.45 4.99
N PRO A 345 -5.20 22.91 6.10
CA PRO A 345 -5.78 22.70 7.42
C PRO A 345 -7.09 23.48 7.60
N ILE A 346 -8.10 22.79 8.12
CA ILE A 346 -9.39 23.35 8.55
C ILE A 346 -9.27 23.70 10.03
N PHE A 347 -9.14 24.99 10.33
CA PHE A 347 -8.93 25.44 11.71
C PHE A 347 -10.22 25.48 12.52
N TYR A 348 -10.22 24.94 13.74
CA TYR A 348 -11.32 25.01 14.71
C TYR A 348 -10.96 25.79 15.97
N ARG A 349 -11.96 26.41 16.61
CA ARG A 349 -11.77 27.26 17.81
C ARG A 349 -11.91 26.49 19.12
N ASN A 350 -12.87 25.56 19.17
CA ASN A 350 -13.19 24.77 20.35
C ASN A 350 -13.77 23.40 19.94
N GLN A 351 -14.04 22.53 20.91
CA GLN A 351 -14.52 21.17 20.66
C GLN A 351 -15.84 21.13 19.87
N ALA A 352 -16.79 22.02 20.17
CA ALA A 352 -18.08 22.05 19.46
C ALA A 352 -17.92 22.48 17.99
N ASP A 353 -17.05 23.46 17.72
CA ASP A 353 -16.70 23.88 16.37
C ASP A 353 -15.97 22.77 15.58
N GLN A 354 -15.13 22.00 16.26
CA GLN A 354 -14.48 20.82 15.67
C GLN A 354 -15.49 19.75 15.28
N ASP A 355 -16.48 19.47 16.14
CA ASP A 355 -17.54 18.48 15.88
C ASP A 355 -18.36 18.86 14.64
N LEU A 356 -18.71 20.16 14.50
CA LEU A 356 -19.40 20.69 13.32
C LEU A 356 -18.55 20.52 12.05
N LYS A 357 -17.28 20.89 12.10
CA LYS A 357 -16.36 20.80 10.95
C LYS A 357 -16.04 19.36 10.55
N LEU A 358 -16.01 18.44 11.52
CA LEU A 358 -15.91 17.01 11.26
C LEU A 358 -17.17 16.51 10.55
N ALA A 359 -18.36 16.85 11.05
CA ALA A 359 -19.62 16.46 10.41
C ALA A 359 -19.75 17.03 8.98
N ASP A 360 -19.32 18.27 8.75
CA ASP A 360 -19.31 18.88 7.42
C ASP A 360 -18.30 18.19 6.48
N SER A 361 -17.09 17.89 6.98
CA SER A 361 -16.08 17.15 6.22
C SER A 361 -16.56 15.76 5.85
N LEU A 362 -17.20 15.04 6.78
CA LEU A 362 -17.80 13.73 6.53
C LEU A 362 -18.87 13.82 5.45
N ARG A 363 -19.79 14.80 5.53
CA ARG A 363 -20.84 15.00 4.52
C ARG A 363 -20.26 15.28 3.13
N GLN A 364 -19.27 16.17 3.03
CA GLN A 364 -18.63 16.52 1.76
C GLN A 364 -17.90 15.31 1.14
N LEU A 365 -17.09 14.63 1.94
CA LEU A 365 -16.25 13.53 1.45
C LEU A 365 -17.08 12.27 1.15
N SER A 366 -18.13 11.98 1.93
CA SER A 366 -19.00 10.83 1.69
C SER A 366 -19.75 10.94 0.36
N ARG A 367 -20.13 12.16 -0.04
CA ARG A 367 -20.75 12.41 -1.35
C ARG A 367 -19.79 12.19 -2.52
N ARG A 368 -18.49 12.42 -2.32
CA ARG A 368 -17.48 12.35 -3.40
C ARG A 368 -16.83 10.97 -3.52
N TYR A 369 -16.53 10.33 -2.40
CA TYR A 369 -15.72 9.10 -2.35
C TYR A 369 -16.48 7.88 -1.80
N GLY A 370 -17.70 8.08 -1.30
CA GLY A 370 -18.44 7.06 -0.58
C GLY A 370 -17.97 6.91 0.88
N PRO A 371 -18.87 6.53 1.80
CA PRO A 371 -18.56 6.35 3.22
C PRO A 371 -17.53 5.26 3.54
N ASP A 372 -17.53 4.13 2.84
CA ASP A 372 -16.60 3.01 3.12
C ASP A 372 -15.13 3.34 2.84
N GLY A 373 -14.88 4.35 2.01
CA GLY A 373 -13.53 4.85 1.68
C GLY A 373 -12.99 5.89 2.64
N ILE A 374 -13.70 6.20 3.74
CA ILE A 374 -13.37 7.27 4.67
C ILE A 374 -13.05 6.70 6.05
N VAL A 375 -11.96 7.19 6.63
CA VAL A 375 -11.59 6.92 8.03
C VAL A 375 -11.34 8.23 8.77
N VAL A 376 -11.77 8.29 10.03
CA VAL A 376 -11.49 9.42 10.92
C VAL A 376 -10.40 9.04 11.91
N LEU A 377 -9.26 9.73 11.86
CA LEU A 377 -8.12 9.46 12.74
C LEU A 377 -7.99 10.57 13.77
N SER A 378 -7.77 10.21 15.02
CA SER A 378 -7.54 11.16 16.11
C SER A 378 -6.09 11.09 16.60
N MET A 379 -5.49 12.24 16.91
CA MET A 379 -4.22 12.27 17.66
C MET A 379 -4.39 11.92 19.16
N ARG A 380 -5.63 11.74 19.63
CA ARG A 380 -5.96 11.32 21.00
C ARG A 380 -6.40 9.86 21.04
N THR A 381 -6.66 9.35 22.24
CA THR A 381 -7.25 8.02 22.43
C THR A 381 -8.69 7.98 21.94
N ASP A 382 -9.18 6.80 21.58
CA ASP A 382 -10.52 6.59 21.02
C ASP A 382 -11.64 7.17 21.90
N ALA A 383 -11.49 7.10 23.23
CA ALA A 383 -12.45 7.66 24.20
C ALA A 383 -12.45 9.20 24.22
N ALA A 384 -11.32 9.83 23.90
CA ALA A 384 -11.17 11.28 23.87
C ALA A 384 -11.28 11.88 22.46
N ALA A 385 -11.45 11.05 21.44
CA ALA A 385 -11.53 11.47 20.04
C ALA A 385 -12.79 12.31 19.78
N CYS A 386 -12.66 13.32 18.92
CA CYS A 386 -13.80 14.14 18.45
C CYS A 386 -14.93 13.30 17.86
N ALA A 387 -14.59 12.26 17.08
CA ALA A 387 -15.57 11.37 16.48
C ALA A 387 -16.46 10.63 17.50
N ALA A 388 -15.96 10.35 18.71
CA ALA A 388 -16.75 9.70 19.76
C ALA A 388 -17.92 10.58 20.25
N ARG A 389 -17.84 11.91 20.08
CA ARG A 389 -18.89 12.86 20.48
C ARG A 389 -20.04 12.97 19.47
N LEU A 390 -19.88 12.48 18.24
CA LEU A 390 -20.85 12.63 17.15
C LEU A 390 -22.13 11.77 17.29
N LYS A 391 -22.39 11.16 18.46
CA LYS A 391 -23.57 10.32 18.74
C LYS A 391 -23.81 9.20 17.71
N GLY A 392 -22.75 8.75 17.04
CA GLY A 392 -22.73 7.53 16.24
C GLY A 392 -23.34 7.59 14.83
N VAL A 393 -23.96 8.68 14.40
CA VAL A 393 -24.50 8.81 13.02
C VAL A 393 -24.34 10.23 12.49
N VAL A 394 -23.76 10.36 11.29
CA VAL A 394 -23.71 11.61 10.52
C VAL A 394 -24.35 11.37 9.15
N ASP A 395 -25.39 12.12 8.81
CA ASP A 395 -26.08 12.02 7.51
C ASP A 395 -26.48 10.58 7.11
N LYS A 396 -27.07 9.84 8.07
CA LYS A 396 -27.45 8.41 7.97
C LYS A 396 -26.29 7.42 7.83
N VAL A 397 -25.05 7.88 7.92
CA VAL A 397 -23.85 7.01 7.94
C VAL A 397 -23.42 6.78 9.39
N PRO A 398 -23.38 5.52 9.86
CA PRO A 398 -22.83 5.20 11.18
C PRO A 398 -21.34 5.56 11.28
N VAL A 399 -20.96 6.19 12.39
CA VAL A 399 -19.57 6.51 12.73
C VAL A 399 -19.18 5.69 13.96
N LEU A 400 -18.38 4.64 13.77
CA LEU A 400 -18.10 3.63 14.80
C LEU A 400 -16.60 3.47 15.05
N PRO A 401 -16.15 3.13 16.27
CA PRO A 401 -14.75 2.85 16.51
C PRO A 401 -14.29 1.60 15.74
N PHE A 402 -12.98 1.46 15.53
CA PHE A 402 -12.43 0.25 14.93
C PHE A 402 -12.87 -1.02 15.67
N GLY A 403 -13.18 -2.08 14.90
CA GLY A 403 -13.61 -3.37 15.44
C GLY A 403 -15.10 -3.47 15.83
N LYS A 404 -15.87 -2.38 15.79
CA LYS A 404 -17.34 -2.44 15.93
C LYS A 404 -18.02 -2.49 14.57
N THR A 405 -18.99 -3.37 14.42
CA THR A 405 -19.84 -3.49 13.23
C THR A 405 -21.24 -2.96 13.50
N SER A 406 -21.95 -2.56 12.44
CA SER A 406 -23.39 -2.29 12.50
C SER A 406 -24.15 -3.56 12.13
N ASN A 407 -25.34 -3.74 12.71
CA ASN A 407 -26.26 -4.82 12.34
C ASN A 407 -26.92 -4.59 10.98
N SER A 408 -26.77 -3.40 10.38
CA SER A 408 -27.27 -3.06 9.05
C SER A 408 -26.18 -3.26 7.99
N ALA A 409 -26.56 -3.70 6.78
CA ALA A 409 -25.68 -3.73 5.59
C ALA A 409 -25.37 -2.31 5.04
N GLN A 410 -25.42 -1.29 5.90
CA GLN A 410 -25.11 0.09 5.54
C GLN A 410 -23.61 0.30 5.61
N ALA A 411 -23.10 1.14 4.71
CA ALA A 411 -21.73 1.59 4.74
C ALA A 411 -21.40 2.35 6.04
N ILE A 412 -20.22 2.11 6.59
CA ILE A 412 -19.81 2.59 7.92
C ILE A 412 -18.52 3.39 7.80
N VAL A 413 -18.45 4.53 8.48
CA VAL A 413 -17.20 5.26 8.67
C VAL A 413 -16.58 4.83 9.99
N HIS A 414 -15.35 4.32 9.94
CA HIS A 414 -14.63 3.97 11.14
C HIS A 414 -13.81 5.14 11.69
N TYR A 415 -13.65 5.18 13.02
CA TYR A 415 -12.74 6.10 13.70
C TYR A 415 -11.83 5.42 14.72
N GLY A 416 -10.71 6.07 15.01
CA GLY A 416 -9.84 5.69 16.13
C GLY A 416 -8.53 6.47 16.15
N SER A 417 -7.64 6.12 17.06
CA SER A 417 -6.35 6.79 17.19
C SER A 417 -5.41 6.54 15.99
N VAL A 418 -4.55 7.52 15.71
CA VAL A 418 -3.45 7.38 14.72
C VAL A 418 -2.55 6.19 15.05
N TYR A 419 -2.32 5.90 16.34
CA TYR A 419 -1.56 4.72 16.78
C TYR A 419 -2.22 3.43 16.31
N ALA A 420 -3.51 3.25 16.61
CA ALA A 420 -4.24 2.03 16.26
C ALA A 420 -4.25 1.79 14.74
N TYR A 421 -4.33 2.86 13.94
CA TYR A 421 -4.38 2.78 12.47
C TYR A 421 -3.01 2.76 11.78
N LYS A 422 -1.89 2.78 12.51
CA LYS A 422 -0.56 2.72 11.90
C LYS A 422 -0.40 1.43 11.09
N GLY A 423 0.19 1.54 9.90
CA GLY A 423 0.35 0.44 8.95
C GLY A 423 -0.82 0.31 7.97
N MET A 424 -2.01 0.78 8.34
CA MET A 424 -3.20 0.78 7.48
C MET A 424 -3.21 1.99 6.53
N GLU A 425 -4.13 1.99 5.57
CA GLU A 425 -4.36 3.09 4.63
C GLU A 425 -5.84 3.16 4.21
N SER A 426 -6.28 4.35 3.84
CA SER A 426 -7.65 4.60 3.35
C SER A 426 -7.62 5.55 2.15
N PRO A 427 -8.57 5.42 1.19
CA PRO A 427 -8.75 6.43 0.14
C PRO A 427 -8.83 7.85 0.71
N VAL A 428 -9.59 8.03 1.79
CA VAL A 428 -9.79 9.33 2.43
C VAL A 428 -9.55 9.23 3.93
N VAL A 429 -8.82 10.21 4.47
CA VAL A 429 -8.60 10.37 5.91
C VAL A 429 -9.05 11.75 6.36
N ILE A 430 -9.76 11.81 7.48
CA ILE A 430 -10.01 13.03 8.23
C ILE A 430 -9.22 12.95 9.54
N LEU A 431 -8.18 13.76 9.68
CA LEU A 431 -7.36 13.84 10.89
C LEU A 431 -7.94 14.87 11.85
N THR A 432 -8.22 14.47 13.09
CA THR A 432 -8.86 15.27 14.13
C THR A 432 -7.96 15.41 15.36
N ASP A 433 -8.36 16.35 16.23
CA ASP A 433 -7.77 16.54 17.55
C ASP A 433 -6.30 16.97 17.51
N VAL A 434 -5.92 17.68 16.44
CA VAL A 434 -4.59 18.27 16.28
C VAL A 434 -4.52 19.54 17.12
N GLU A 435 -4.03 19.41 18.35
CA GLU A 435 -3.96 20.49 19.35
C GLU A 435 -2.53 20.96 19.66
N GLU A 436 -1.51 20.17 19.30
CA GLU A 436 -0.09 20.43 19.59
C GLU A 436 0.76 19.98 18.40
N LEU A 437 1.81 20.75 18.07
CA LEU A 437 2.78 20.45 17.00
C LEU A 437 4.23 20.77 17.39
N ASP A 438 4.46 21.31 18.59
CA ASP A 438 5.77 21.84 18.99
C ASP A 438 6.72 20.75 19.53
N CYS A 439 6.24 19.53 19.77
CA CYS A 439 7.05 18.40 20.23
C CYS A 439 7.21 17.33 19.13
N ASP A 440 8.36 16.64 19.16
CA ASP A 440 8.72 15.61 18.16
C ASP A 440 7.68 14.48 18.07
N GLN A 441 7.07 14.12 19.21
CA GLN A 441 6.02 13.10 19.24
C GLN A 441 4.78 13.55 18.48
N ALA A 442 4.32 14.79 18.68
CA ALA A 442 3.17 15.32 17.96
C ALA A 442 3.45 15.47 16.46
N ALA A 443 4.66 15.90 16.08
CA ALA A 443 5.08 15.97 14.69
C ALA A 443 5.14 14.59 14.02
N ALA A 444 5.66 13.57 14.72
CA ALA A 444 5.66 12.19 14.26
C ALA A 444 4.25 11.62 14.11
N LEU A 445 3.33 11.91 15.06
CA LEU A 445 1.93 11.53 14.93
C LEU A 445 1.24 12.20 13.75
N LEU A 446 1.45 13.50 13.56
CA LEU A 446 0.92 14.23 12.41
C LEU A 446 1.41 13.56 11.12
N TYR A 447 2.71 13.31 10.99
CA TYR A 447 3.29 12.61 9.85
C TYR A 447 2.66 11.22 9.62
N VAL A 448 2.55 10.40 10.66
CA VAL A 448 1.93 9.07 10.56
C VAL A 448 0.47 9.19 10.12
N GLY A 449 -0.29 10.14 10.67
CA GLY A 449 -1.70 10.37 10.33
C GLY A 449 -1.91 10.87 8.89
N MET A 450 -1.15 11.87 8.45
CA MET A 450 -1.21 12.41 7.08
C MET A 450 -0.95 11.32 6.04
N THR A 451 0.01 10.44 6.30
CA THR A 451 0.47 9.42 5.34
C THR A 451 -0.46 8.22 5.18
N ARG A 452 -1.58 8.18 5.92
CA ARG A 452 -2.64 7.16 5.79
C ARG A 452 -3.62 7.45 4.65
N ALA A 453 -3.67 8.69 4.16
CA ALA A 453 -4.58 9.12 3.11
C ALA A 453 -4.02 8.83 1.72
N ARG A 454 -4.74 8.10 0.87
CA ARG A 454 -4.30 7.85 -0.51
C ARG A 454 -4.70 8.98 -1.45
N LEU A 455 -5.97 9.40 -1.42
CA LEU A 455 -6.58 10.32 -2.39
C LEU A 455 -6.87 11.71 -1.81
N ALA A 456 -7.47 11.75 -0.62
CA ALA A 456 -7.86 13.01 0.03
C ALA A 456 -7.58 13.00 1.53
N LEU A 457 -7.15 14.16 2.03
CA LEU A 457 -6.81 14.38 3.44
C LEU A 457 -7.44 15.68 3.92
N HIS A 458 -8.33 15.60 4.91
CA HIS A 458 -8.79 16.77 5.67
C HIS A 458 -8.08 16.77 7.02
N MET A 459 -7.48 17.91 7.41
CA MET A 459 -6.84 18.06 8.72
C MET A 459 -7.59 19.11 9.54
N LEU A 460 -8.19 18.70 10.65
CA LEU A 460 -8.87 19.57 11.60
C LEU A 460 -7.89 19.95 12.71
N MET A 461 -7.45 21.21 12.71
CA MET A 461 -6.43 21.72 13.63
C MET A 461 -6.96 22.84 14.50
N ASN A 462 -6.53 22.92 15.76
CA ASN A 462 -6.90 24.05 16.60
C ASN A 462 -6.30 25.36 16.02
N GLU A 463 -7.09 26.44 15.98
CA GLU A 463 -6.69 27.72 15.40
C GLU A 463 -5.42 28.32 16.05
N ARG A 464 -5.13 27.97 17.31
CA ARG A 464 -3.89 28.36 17.99
C ARG A 464 -2.62 27.87 17.28
N LEU A 465 -2.72 26.80 16.50
CA LEU A 465 -1.60 26.20 15.77
C LEU A 465 -1.34 26.86 14.42
N ARG A 466 -2.14 27.83 13.99
CA ARG A 466 -2.02 28.45 12.66
C ARG A 466 -0.61 29.02 12.42
N SER A 467 -0.03 29.69 13.41
CA SER A 467 1.33 30.25 13.32
C SER A 467 2.41 29.17 13.33
N VAL A 468 2.25 28.14 14.17
CA VAL A 468 3.17 27.00 14.28
C VAL A 468 3.21 26.23 12.96
N TYR A 469 2.05 25.88 12.41
CA TYR A 469 1.93 25.19 11.13
C TYR A 469 2.52 26.01 9.97
N GLY A 470 2.29 27.33 9.95
CA GLY A 470 2.92 28.22 8.98
C GLY A 470 4.45 28.21 9.04
N ARG A 471 5.04 28.17 10.24
CA ARG A 471 6.50 28.06 10.41
C ARG A 471 7.02 26.71 9.88
N LEU A 472 6.33 25.61 10.15
CA LEU A 472 6.69 24.28 9.64
C LEU A 472 6.73 24.26 8.11
N LEU A 473 5.71 24.82 7.45
CA LEU A 473 5.68 24.92 5.98
C LEU A 473 6.85 25.74 5.43
N ILE A 474 7.17 26.88 6.04
CA ILE A 474 8.29 27.73 5.63
C ILE A 474 9.62 26.99 5.79
N GLN A 475 9.80 26.26 6.89
CA GLN A 475 11.01 25.45 7.12
C GLN A 475 11.14 24.33 6.09
N GLY A 476 10.06 23.61 5.81
CA GLY A 476 10.03 22.57 4.77
C GLY A 476 10.37 23.11 3.37
N LEU A 477 9.83 24.28 3.02
CA LEU A 477 10.12 24.94 1.75
C LEU A 477 11.60 25.35 1.61
N LYS A 478 12.23 25.80 2.71
CA LYS A 478 13.66 26.11 2.73
C LYS A 478 14.51 24.85 2.54
N ALA A 479 14.20 23.78 3.27
CA ALA A 479 14.92 22.52 3.18
C ALA A 479 14.84 21.89 1.78
N GLN A 480 13.70 21.97 1.09
CA GLN A 480 13.59 21.50 -0.30
C GLN A 480 14.45 22.29 -1.27
N ARG A 481 14.56 23.61 -1.09
CA ARG A 481 15.41 24.46 -1.95
C ARG A 481 16.89 24.19 -1.75
N GLU A 482 17.31 23.94 -0.52
CA GLU A 482 18.71 23.64 -0.18
C GLU A 482 19.12 22.22 -0.59
N GLY A 483 18.21 21.25 -0.57
CA GLY A 483 18.48 19.87 -1.02
C GLY A 483 18.39 19.62 -2.53
N SER A 484 17.99 20.63 -3.32
CA SER A 484 17.93 20.57 -4.79
C SER A 484 19.12 21.26 -5.47
N ALA A 485 20.02 21.85 -4.68
CA ALA A 485 21.29 22.44 -5.10
C ALA A 485 22.43 21.46 -4.79
#